data_AF-A0A4D4KTF6-F1
#
_entry.id   AF-A0A4D4KTF6-F1
#
_cell.length_a   1.000
_cell.length_b   1.000
_cell.length_c   1.000
_cell.angle_alpha   90.00
_cell.angle_beta   90.00
_cell.angle_gamma   90.00
#
_symmetry.space_group_name_H-M   'P 1'
#
loop_
_entity.id
_entity.type
_entity.pdbx_description
1 polymer ?
#
loop_
_entity_poly.entity_id
_entity_poly.type
_entity_poly.pdbx_seq_one_letter_code
_entity_poly.pdbx_strand_id
1 'polypeptide(L)' 'MSRALFERLLALYNGVRLLTEQYDPAADRQLGNFPQAFSHVGLVGAALTLAERPRAD' A
#
# COMPACT_ATOMS: atom_id res chain seq x y z
N MET A 1 4.81 -1.98 14.43
CA MET A 1 3.61 -2.59 13.81
C MET A 1 3.20 -1.93 12.49
N SER A 2 3.11 -0.59 12.39
CA SER A 2 2.67 0.10 11.15
C SER A 2 3.63 -0.04 9.96
N ARG A 3 4.95 -0.05 10.19
CA ARG A 3 5.94 -0.12 9.09
C ARG A 3 5.98 -1.48 8.40
N ALA A 4 5.94 -2.59 9.14
CA ALA A 4 5.93 -3.94 8.55
C ALA A 4 4.70 -4.18 7.64
N LEU A 5 3.54 -3.62 8.01
CA LEU A 5 2.35 -3.67 7.17
C LEU A 5 2.50 -2.81 5.90
N PHE A 6 3.09 -1.62 6.03
CA PHE A 6 3.37 -0.74 4.89
C PHE A 6 4.33 -1.40 3.89
N GLU A 7 5.42 -2.01 4.37
CA GLU A 7 6.36 -2.75 3.50
C GLU A 7 5.68 -3.94 2.80
N ARG A 8 4.82 -4.69 3.51
CA ARG A 8 4.00 -5.75 2.87
C ARG A 8 3.11 -5.20 1.77
N LEU A 9 2.52 -4.02 1.96
CA LEU A 9 1.63 -3.41 0.98
C LEU A 9 2.40 -2.90 -0.25
N LEU A 10 3.63 -2.38 -0.07
CA LEU A 10 4.52 -2.07 -1.19
C LEU A 10 4.90 -3.31 -2.01
N ALA A 11 4.98 -4.49 -1.38
CA ALA A 11 5.25 -5.74 -2.09
C ALA A 11 4.07 -6.21 -2.97
N LEU A 12 2.85 -5.66 -2.80
CA LEU A 12 1.66 -6.02 -3.59
C LEU A 12 1.56 -5.26 -4.92
N TYR A 13 2.50 -4.35 -5.18
CA TYR A 13 2.57 -3.66 -6.45
C TYR A 13 2.76 -4.65 -7.60
N ASN A 14 1.94 -4.51 -8.64
CA ASN A 14 2.18 -5.20 -9.90
C ASN A 14 3.44 -4.64 -10.60
N GLY A 15 3.87 -5.27 -11.71
CA GLY A 15 5.10 -4.90 -12.42
C GLY A 15 5.19 -3.43 -12.89
N VAL A 16 4.08 -2.69 -12.90
CA VAL A 16 4.01 -1.26 -13.25
C VAL A 16 3.78 -0.34 -12.04
N ARG A 17 3.83 -0.88 -10.82
CA ARG A 17 3.67 -0.16 -9.54
C ARG A 17 2.36 0.61 -9.40
N LEU A 18 1.26 -0.01 -9.82
CA LEU A 18 -0.09 0.53 -9.62
C LEU A 18 -0.93 -0.39 -8.74
N LEU A 19 -1.81 0.21 -7.95
CA LEU A 19 -2.77 -0.48 -7.08
C LEU A 19 -4.21 -0.38 -7.62
N THR A 20 -4.96 -1.44 -7.37
CA THR A 20 -6.43 -1.45 -7.41
C THR A 20 -7.04 -0.85 -6.16
N GLU A 21 -8.36 -0.72 -6.18
CA GLU A 21 -9.15 -0.37 -4.99
C GLU A 21 -9.03 -1.41 -3.87
N GLN A 22 -9.01 -2.70 -4.22
CA GLN A 22 -9.10 -3.78 -3.25
C GLN A 22 -8.03 -4.84 -3.49
N TYR A 23 -7.67 -5.56 -2.42
CA TYR A 23 -6.77 -6.71 -2.48
C TYR A 23 -7.46 -7.92 -1.84
N ASP A 24 -7.41 -9.07 -2.52
CA ASP A 24 -7.87 -10.35 -2.00
C ASP A 24 -6.67 -11.10 -1.38
N PRO A 25 -6.55 -11.17 -0.05
CA PRO A 25 -5.45 -11.86 0.61
C PRO A 25 -5.55 -13.39 0.56
N ALA A 26 -6.73 -13.94 0.27
CA ALA A 26 -6.92 -15.38 0.17
C ALA A 26 -6.51 -15.90 -1.22
N ALA A 27 -6.83 -15.13 -2.26
CA ALA A 27 -6.48 -15.45 -3.65
C ALA A 27 -5.23 -14.73 -4.17
N ASP A 28 -4.55 -13.94 -3.32
CA ASP A 28 -3.32 -13.20 -3.62
C ASP A 28 -3.41 -12.34 -4.90
N ARG A 29 -4.52 -11.59 -5.05
CA ARG A 29 -4.80 -10.81 -6.27
C ARG A 29 -5.40 -9.44 -6.01
N GLN A 30 -5.08 -8.52 -6.91
CA GLN A 30 -5.70 -7.20 -6.97
C GLN A 30 -7.13 -7.29 -7.55
N LEU A 31 -8.08 -6.56 -6.95
CA LEU A 31 -9.50 -6.58 -7.29
C LEU A 31 -10.09 -5.17 -7.45
N GLY A 32 -11.12 -5.07 -8.29
CA GLY A 32 -11.85 -3.83 -8.50
C GLY A 32 -11.18 -2.93 -9.54
N ASN A 33 -11.44 -1.63 -9.42
CA ASN A 33 -11.00 -0.65 -10.40
C ASN A 33 -9.46 -0.60 -10.47
N PHE A 34 -8.93 -0.58 -11.70
CA PHE A 34 -7.50 -0.50 -11.97
C PHE A 34 -7.20 0.49 -13.10
N PRO A 35 -6.24 1.42 -12.93
CA PRO A 35 -5.61 1.83 -11.67
C PRO A 35 -6.56 2.71 -10.83
N GLN A 36 -6.46 2.67 -9.51
CA GLN A 36 -7.36 3.42 -8.63
C GLN A 36 -6.62 4.53 -7.88
N ALA A 37 -7.04 5.79 -8.09
CA ALA A 37 -6.30 6.96 -7.61
C ALA A 37 -6.30 7.10 -6.08
N PHE A 38 -7.40 6.82 -5.38
CA PHE A 38 -7.47 7.04 -3.94
C PHE A 38 -6.57 6.09 -3.12
N SER A 39 -6.31 4.87 -3.60
CA SER A 39 -5.36 3.91 -3.05
C SER A 39 -3.95 4.48 -3.07
N HIS A 40 -3.58 5.16 -4.16
CA HIS A 40 -2.29 5.84 -4.26
C HIS A 40 -2.22 7.06 -3.33
N VAL A 41 -3.28 7.86 -3.22
CA VAL A 41 -3.36 8.98 -2.27
C VAL A 41 -3.22 8.48 -0.82
N GLY A 42 -3.93 7.40 -0.47
CA GLY A 42 -3.84 6.77 0.85
C GLY A 42 -2.45 6.24 1.15
N LEU A 43 -1.77 5.66 0.16
CA LEU A 43 -0.40 5.19 0.31
C LEU A 43 0.59 6.34 0.56
N VAL A 44 0.47 7.44 -0.19
CA VAL A 44 1.32 8.64 0.02
C VAL A 44 1.08 9.21 1.41
N GLY A 45 -0.17 9.31 1.86
CA GLY A 45 -0.51 9.73 3.22
C GLY A 45 0.14 8.84 4.27
N ALA A 46 0.03 7.52 4.12
CA ALA A 46 0.67 6.56 5.03
C ALA A 46 2.21 6.70 5.03
N ALA A 47 2.83 6.93 3.88
CA ALA A 47 4.27 7.14 3.77
C ALA A 47 4.72 8.40 4.53
N LEU A 48 4.00 9.52 4.38
CA LEU A 48 4.28 10.76 5.09
C LEU A 48 4.13 10.59 6.61
N THR A 49 3.03 9.98 7.06
CA THR A 49 2.82 9.69 8.49
C THR A 49 3.91 8.79 9.07
N LEU A 50 4.43 7.82 8.30
CA LEU A 50 5.53 6.96 8.74
C LEU A 50 6.90 7.65 8.69
N ALA A 51 7.06 8.70 7.90
CA ALA A 51 8.29 9.49 7.83
C ALA A 51 8.42 10.47 8.99
N GLU A 52 7.29 11.02 9.46
CA GLU A 52 7.23 11.94 10.60
C GLU A 52 7.40 11.25 11.96
N ARG A 53 7.23 9.92 12.01
CA ARG A 53 7.45 9.15 13.25
C ARG A 53 8.94 8.88 13.44
N PRO A 54 9.53 9.27 14.60
CA PRO A 54 10.91 8.91 14.94
C PRO A 54 11.09 7.39 14.88
N ARG A 55 12.27 6.93 14.45
CA ARG A 55 12.64 5.52 14.60
C ARG A 55 12.55 5.20 16.09
N ALA A 56 11.66 4.27 16.44
CA ALA A 56 11.76 3.58 17.72
C ALA A 56 12.87 2.54 17.52
N ASP A 57 14.03 2.83 18.10
CA ASP A 57 15.19 1.95 18.13
C ASP A 57 14.94 0.78 19.08
#